data_AF-A0A5N6VHC3-F1
#
_entry.id   AF-A0A5N6VHC3-F1
#
_cell.length_a   1.000
_cell.length_b   1.000
_cell.length_c   1.000
_cell.angle_alpha   90.00
_cell.angle_beta   90.00
_cell.angle_gamma   90.00
#
_symmetry.space_group_name_H-M   'P 1'
#
loop_
_entity.id
_entity.type
_entity.pdbx_description
1 polymer ?
#
loop_
_entity_poly.entity_id
_entity_poly.type
_entity_poly.pdbx_seq_one_letter_code
_entity_poly.pdbx_strand_id
1 'polypeptide(L)' 'MSSSKPSLTTQELQTLASKAIAAKATAYCPYSKFRVGACILTQSGEYIVGANVENASYPVGTCAERVAFGTAVVSCEPC' A
#
# COMPACT_ATOMS: atom_id res chain seq x y z
N MET A 1 -13.07 17.35 21.85
CA MET A 1 -11.99 16.34 21.87
C MET A 1 -11.06 16.67 20.73
N SER A 2 -9.91 17.29 21.04
CA SER A 2 -9.00 17.87 20.06
C SER A 2 -8.23 16.75 19.35
N SER A 3 -8.67 16.34 18.16
CA SER A 3 -7.90 15.42 17.32
C SER A 3 -6.72 16.18 16.71
N SER A 4 -5.58 16.18 17.40
CA SER A 4 -4.29 16.50 16.80
C SER A 4 -4.07 15.54 15.63
N LYS A 5 -4.14 16.05 14.39
CA LYS A 5 -3.72 15.28 13.22
C LYS A 5 -2.31 14.75 13.50
N PRO A 6 -2.04 13.44 13.38
CA PRO A 6 -0.67 12.95 13.44
C PRO A 6 0.09 13.60 12.28
N SER A 7 1.04 14.46 12.60
CA SER A 7 1.91 15.10 11.62
C SER A 7 2.99 14.12 11.22
N LEU A 8 2.94 13.64 9.97
CA LEU A 8 4.00 12.83 9.38
C LEU A 8 5.32 13.61 9.36
N THR A 9 6.40 12.97 9.76
CA THR A 9 7.76 13.49 9.63
C THR A 9 8.26 13.38 8.19
N THR A 10 9.23 14.20 7.82
CA THR A 10 9.89 14.13 6.50
C THR A 10 10.51 12.76 6.25
N GLN A 11 11.08 12.13 7.28
CA GLN A 11 11.70 10.81 7.18
C GLN A 11 10.67 9.71 6.94
N GLU A 12 9.52 9.75 7.61
CA GLU A 12 8.41 8.81 7.36
C GLU A 12 7.87 8.96 5.95
N LEU A 13 7.72 10.20 5.46
CA LEU A 13 7.28 10.46 4.09
C LEU A 13 8.27 9.91 3.04
N GLN A 14 9.57 10.10 3.25
CA GLN A 14 10.61 9.53 2.39
C GLN A 14 10.57 8.00 2.40
N THR A 15 10.36 7.40 3.58
CA THR A 15 10.26 5.95 3.74
C THR A 15 9.01 5.40 3.04
N LEU A 16 7.86 6.07 3.19
CA LEU A 16 6.62 5.73 2.48
C LEU A 16 6.83 5.76 0.96
N ALA A 17 7.42 6.82 0.44
CA ALA A 17 7.67 6.98 -0.99
C ALA A 17 8.61 5.88 -1.51
N SER A 18 9.73 5.63 -0.81
CA SER A 18 10.70 4.60 -1.17
C SER A 18 10.07 3.20 -1.21
N LYS A 19 9.30 2.83 -0.17
CA LYS A 19 8.62 1.53 -0.10
C LYS A 19 7.52 1.38 -1.14
N ALA A 20 6.73 2.42 -1.41
CA ALA A 20 5.72 2.38 -2.45
C ALA A 20 6.34 2.19 -3.85
N ILE A 21 7.48 2.86 -4.13
CA ILE A 21 8.22 2.69 -5.38
C ILE A 21 8.77 1.26 -5.49
N ALA A 22 9.38 0.73 -4.43
CA ALA A 22 9.93 -0.62 -4.41
C ALA A 22 8.84 -1.70 -4.61
N ALA A 23 7.65 -1.50 -4.02
CA ALA A 23 6.51 -2.42 -4.14
C ALA A 23 6.06 -2.64 -5.60
N LYS A 24 6.32 -1.69 -6.51
CA LYS A 24 6.01 -1.86 -7.94
C LYS A 24 6.65 -3.12 -8.55
N ALA A 25 7.77 -3.59 -7.99
CA ALA A 25 8.47 -4.78 -8.47
C ALA A 25 7.65 -6.08 -8.27
N THR A 26 6.68 -6.10 -7.37
CA THR A 26 5.85 -7.28 -7.08
C THR A 26 4.50 -7.27 -7.79
N ALA A 27 4.21 -6.24 -8.60
CA ALA A 27 2.96 -6.12 -9.34
C ALA A 27 2.78 -7.26 -10.34
N TYR A 28 1.61 -7.89 -10.32
CA TYR A 28 1.17 -8.81 -11.36
C TYR A 28 0.31 -8.04 -12.37
N CYS A 29 0.91 -7.61 -13.48
CA CYS A 29 0.22 -6.81 -14.48
C CYS A 29 0.55 -7.23 -15.93
N PRO A 30 0.24 -8.49 -16.33
CA PRO A 30 0.61 -8.98 -17.64
C PRO A 30 -0.21 -8.34 -18.77
N TYR A 31 -1.34 -7.68 -18.50
CA TYR A 31 -2.23 -7.13 -19.52
C TYR A 31 -1.86 -5.68 -19.84
N SER A 32 -1.86 -4.79 -18.86
CA SER A 32 -1.53 -3.38 -19.09
C SER A 32 -0.03 -3.08 -19.09
N LYS A 33 0.78 -3.94 -18.44
CA LYS A 33 2.19 -3.68 -18.10
C LYS A 33 2.41 -2.45 -17.21
N PHE A 34 1.34 -1.89 -16.64
CA PHE A 34 1.42 -0.72 -15.79
C PHE A 34 1.56 -1.12 -14.32
N ARG A 35 2.77 -0.96 -13.79
CA ARG A 35 3.10 -1.33 -12.41
C ARG A 35 2.80 -0.17 -11.46
N VAL A 36 2.00 -0.45 -10.44
CA VAL A 36 1.63 0.48 -9.35
C VAL A 36 1.98 -0.18 -8.02
N GLY A 37 2.56 0.60 -7.11
CA GLY A 37 2.87 0.19 -5.75
C GLY A 37 2.32 1.21 -4.77
N ALA A 38 1.94 0.74 -3.58
CA ALA A 38 1.39 1.54 -2.50
C ALA A 38 2.04 1.14 -1.18
N CYS A 39 2.10 2.08 -0.23
CA CYS A 39 2.58 1.83 1.12
C CYS A 39 1.71 2.57 2.14
N ILE A 40 1.40 1.92 3.25
CA ILE A 40 0.64 2.43 4.39
C ILE A 40 1.56 2.43 5.60
N LEU A 41 1.57 3.54 6.35
CA LEU A 41 2.15 3.62 7.69
C LEU A 41 1.00 3.51 8.70
N THR A 42 1.04 2.50 9.57
CA THR A 42 0.04 2.28 10.62
C THR A 42 0.36 3.12 11.86
N GLN A 43 -0.60 3.23 12.79
CA GLN A 43 -0.36 3.89 14.08
C GLN A 43 0.64 3.15 14.97
N SER A 44 0.84 1.84 14.75
CA SER A 44 1.86 1.03 15.42
C SER A 44 3.27 1.22 14.82
N GLY A 45 3.42 2.05 13.78
CA GLY A 45 4.71 2.31 13.12
C GLY A 45 5.08 1.26 12.07
N GLU A 46 4.15 0.38 11.69
CA GLU A 46 4.38 -0.63 10.67
C GLU A 46 4.21 -0.06 9.26
N TYR A 47 5.08 -0.47 8.34
CA TYR A 47 4.98 -0.11 6.93
C TYR A 47 4.49 -1.31 6.11
N ILE A 48 3.27 -1.22 5.63
CA ILE A 48 2.60 -2.28 4.87
C ILE A 48 2.56 -1.88 3.40
N VAL A 49 2.90 -2.80 2.51
CA VAL A 49 3.00 -2.52 1.08
C VAL A 49 1.98 -3.33 0.28
N GLY A 50 1.61 -2.79 -0.88
CA GLY A 50 0.76 -3.46 -1.85
C GLY A 50 1.19 -3.13 -3.27
N ALA A 51 0.85 -4.00 -4.20
CA ALA A 51 1.08 -3.82 -5.63
C ALA A 51 -0.16 -4.25 -6.40
N ASN A 52 -0.40 -3.69 -7.58
CA ASN A 52 -1.58 -4.05 -8.35
C ASN A 52 -1.50 -5.50 -8.85
N VAL A 53 -2.66 -6.16 -8.85
CA VAL A 53 -2.84 -7.54 -9.33
C VAL A 53 -3.95 -7.51 -10.36
N GLU A 54 -3.59 -7.74 -11.61
CA GLU A 54 -4.53 -7.82 -12.72
C GLU A 54 -5.10 -9.23 -12.88
N ASN A 55 -6.15 -9.31 -13.69
CA ASN A 55 -6.79 -10.56 -14.05
C ASN A 55 -7.29 -10.47 -15.50
N ALA A 56 -7.43 -11.62 -16.16
CA ALA A 56 -8.01 -11.70 -17.51
C ALA A 56 -9.43 -11.11 -17.55
N SER A 57 -10.19 -11.28 -16.47
CA SER A 57 -11.44 -10.55 -16.25
C SER A 57 -11.12 -9.17 -15.66
N TYR A 58 -11.08 -8.15 -16.52
CA TYR A 58 -10.61 -6.81 -16.13
C TYR A 58 -11.35 -6.20 -14.92
N PRO A 59 -12.67 -6.43 -14.72
CA PRO A 59 -13.37 -5.89 -13.54
C PRO A 59 -12.89 -6.42 -12.19
N VAL A 60 -12.21 -7.58 -12.14
CA VAL A 60 -11.78 -8.19 -10.86
C VAL A 60 -10.33 -7.87 -10.50
N GLY A 61 -9.63 -7.10 -11.34
CA GLY A 61 -8.30 -6.57 -11.01
C GLY A 61 -8.34 -5.75 -9.70
N THR A 62 -7.27 -5.85 -8.91
CA THR A 62 -7.14 -5.16 -7.63
C THR A 62 -6.00 -4.14 -7.70
N CYS A 63 -6.31 -2.89 -7.37
CA CYS A 63 -5.33 -1.80 -7.35
C CYS A 63 -4.35 -1.96 -6.17
N ALA A 64 -3.17 -1.36 -6.27
CA ALA A 64 -2.12 -1.49 -5.25
C ALA A 64 -2.58 -1.01 -3.86
N GLU A 65 -3.39 0.04 -3.82
CA GLU A 65 -3.95 0.63 -2.61
C GLU A 65 -4.89 -0.35 -1.90
N ARG A 66 -5.77 -1.02 -2.67
CA ARG A 66 -6.68 -2.04 -2.13
C ARG A 66 -5.92 -3.25 -1.61
N VAL A 67 -4.84 -3.65 -2.28
CA VAL A 67 -3.95 -4.71 -1.76
C VAL A 67 -3.29 -4.26 -0.46
N ALA A 68 -2.71 -3.07 -0.39
CA ALA A 68 -2.05 -2.57 0.81
C ALA A 68 -3.01 -2.49 2.01
N PHE A 69 -4.24 -1.98 1.80
CA PHE A 69 -5.27 -1.95 2.84
C PHE A 69 -5.73 -3.35 3.23
N GLY A 70 -5.95 -4.25 2.27
CA GLY A 70 -6.32 -5.63 2.54
C GLY A 70 -5.27 -6.32 3.40
N THR A 71 -3.99 -6.21 3.05
CA THR A 71 -2.87 -6.70 3.85
C THR A 71 -2.87 -6.07 5.24
N ALA A 72 -3.05 -4.75 5.34
CA ALA A 72 -3.08 -4.07 6.63
C ALA A 72 -4.17 -4.59 7.56
N VAL A 73 -5.37 -4.83 7.03
CA VAL A 73 -6.50 -5.36 7.81
C VAL A 73 -6.27 -6.79 8.27
N VAL A 74 -5.62 -7.64 7.46
CA VAL A 74 -5.41 -9.06 7.82
C VAL A 74 -4.11 -9.32 8.59
N SER A 75 -3.14 -8.41 8.52
CA SER A 75 -1.84 -8.53 9.18
C SER A 75 -1.75 -7.76 10.48
N CYS A 76 -2.56 -6.72 10.69
CA CYS A 76 -2.58 -6.01 11.96
C CYS A 76 -3.26 -6.86 13.03
N GLU A 77 -2.59 -7.04 14.16
CA GLU A 77 -3.20 -7.63 15.36
C GLU A 77 -4.44 -6.81 15.75
N PRO A 78 -5.55 -7.47 16.16
CA PRO A 78 -6.73 -6.77 16.64
C PRO A 78 -6.35 -5.92 17.86
N CYS A 79 -6.70 -4.63 17.81
CA CYS A 79 -6.57 -3.72 18.94
C CYS A 79 -7.46 -4.13 20.12
#